data_AF-A0A0F9AP89-F1
#
_entry.id   AF-A0A0F9AP89-F1
#
_cell.length_a   1.000
_cell.length_b   1.000
_cell.length_c   1.000
_cell.angle_alpha   90.00
_cell.angle_beta   90.00
_cell.angle_gamma   90.00
#
_symmetry.space_group_name_H-M   'P 1'
#
loop_
_entity.id
_entity.type
_entity.pdbx_description
1 polymer ?
#
loop_
_entity_poly.entity_id
_entity_poly.type
_entity_poly.pdbx_seq_one_letter_code
_entity_poly.pdbx_strand_id
1 'polypeptide(L)'
;HTNAEVRALNEGARERMRDAGDLGEDVRVAVERGARSFASRDRVMFLQNEHGLGVKNGTLGTIVEVSPQSMSVRTDDGRSVSFDLKDYDRIDHGYAATIHKAQGMTVDRTHVLATPGMDAHSSYVALSRHRDGMDLHYGHDDFAGQDRLARILSRDRAKDMASDYEQIDPARDYAERRGITVRDRVAEIVRKVVPEKVRGMFDGLRLPADGGQRPERAVPTPGVGEAQGPVRESAAAKVRRTTDAPERAVAADPEAALRKARTDALIRHARAVDAIFSAEDAGGKRSPDQMRKLSDARKAFEGVRPHGWRDAEAAYVKEPGLAREAGAGKVNRAIRALQLETEIRTDPGRRADRFVERWQKLDRASQRQYQAGDMADYKATRSAMGDMAKSLERDPQLESLLANRKAALGIDMEAGRRLGAALALSHGLDLGKGRGIGI
;
A
#
# COMPACT_ATOMS: atom_id res chain seq x y z
N HIS A 1 -15.35 -3.84 13.84
CA HIS A 1 -16.14 -5.04 14.14
C HIS A 1 -15.38 -5.90 15.13
N THR A 2 -15.93 -6.10 16.33
CA THR A 2 -15.33 -6.97 17.33
C THR A 2 -15.92 -8.39 17.23
N ASN A 3 -15.17 -9.42 17.64
CA ASN A 3 -15.70 -10.78 17.71
C ASN A 3 -16.85 -10.91 18.71
N ALA A 4 -16.96 -9.99 19.68
CA ALA A 4 -18.04 -9.93 20.66
C ALA A 4 -19.37 -9.50 20.02
N GLU A 5 -19.37 -8.48 19.16
CA GLU A 5 -20.56 -8.06 18.39
C GLU A 5 -21.10 -9.20 17.51
N VAL A 6 -20.20 -9.88 16.80
CA VAL A 6 -20.57 -11.01 15.93
C VAL A 6 -21.17 -12.15 16.75
N ARG A 7 -20.64 -12.41 17.94
CA ARG A 7 -21.19 -13.42 18.85
C ARG A 7 -22.61 -13.05 19.28
N ALA A 8 -22.84 -11.82 19.72
CA ALA A 8 -24.16 -11.35 20.13
C ALA A 8 -25.18 -11.42 18.98
N LEU A 9 -24.78 -11.09 17.75
CA LEU A 9 -25.63 -11.23 16.57
C LEU A 9 -25.98 -12.68 16.26
N ASN A 10 -25.00 -13.60 16.35
CA ASN A 10 -25.25 -15.02 16.15
C ASN A 10 -26.20 -15.60 17.21
N GLU A 11 -25.98 -15.25 18.49
CA GLU A 11 -26.82 -15.71 19.60
C GLU A 11 -28.25 -15.18 19.44
N GLY A 12 -28.43 -13.88 19.17
CA GLY A 12 -29.75 -13.28 18.97
C GLY A 12 -30.46 -13.77 17.69
N ALA A 13 -29.73 -14.06 16.61
CA ALA A 13 -30.32 -14.65 15.41
C ALA A 13 -30.82 -16.08 15.69
N ARG A 14 -30.01 -16.89 16.38
CA ARG A 14 -30.38 -18.25 16.76
C ARG A 14 -31.58 -18.28 17.70
N GLU A 15 -31.61 -17.39 18.69
CA GLU A 15 -32.75 -17.28 19.62
C GLU A 15 -34.05 -17.00 18.87
N ARG A 16 -34.06 -16.10 17.89
CA ARG A 16 -35.24 -15.87 17.04
C ARG A 16 -35.64 -17.08 16.21
N MET A 17 -34.68 -17.82 15.65
CA MET A 17 -34.96 -19.07 14.92
C MET A 17 -35.57 -20.13 15.84
N ARG A 18 -35.12 -20.18 17.10
CA ARG A 18 -35.66 -21.06 18.11
C ARG A 18 -37.09 -20.68 18.50
N ASP A 19 -37.32 -19.41 18.78
CA ASP A 19 -38.64 -18.88 19.15
C ASP A 19 -39.67 -19.07 18.02
N ALA A 20 -39.22 -19.05 16.76
CA ALA A 20 -40.03 -19.37 15.59
C ALA A 20 -40.35 -20.87 15.44
N GLY A 21 -39.67 -21.75 16.19
CA GLY A 21 -39.82 -23.20 16.07
C GLY A 21 -39.10 -23.81 14.85
N ASP A 22 -38.19 -23.06 14.22
CA ASP A 22 -37.47 -23.50 13.03
C ASP A 22 -36.29 -24.42 13.33
N LEU A 23 -35.85 -24.48 14.59
CA LEU A 23 -34.74 -25.30 15.07
C LEU A 23 -35.22 -26.59 15.75
N GLY A 24 -34.43 -27.65 15.63
CA GLY A 24 -34.63 -28.88 16.40
C GLY A 24 -34.20 -28.77 17.87
N GLU A 25 -34.04 -29.92 18.52
CA GLU A 25 -33.56 -29.96 19.90
C GLU A 25 -32.10 -29.50 20.04
N ASP A 26 -31.81 -28.80 21.14
CA ASP A 26 -30.48 -28.30 21.45
C ASP A 26 -29.55 -29.43 21.91
N VAL A 27 -28.47 -29.63 21.17
CA VAL A 27 -27.39 -30.56 21.48
C VAL A 27 -26.17 -29.75 21.88
N ARG A 28 -25.69 -29.98 23.12
CA ARG A 28 -24.49 -29.32 23.63
C ARG A 28 -23.24 -30.02 23.12
N VAL A 29 -22.38 -29.26 22.45
CA VAL A 29 -21.14 -29.74 21.82
C VAL A 29 -19.95 -28.95 22.34
N ALA A 30 -18.84 -29.63 22.61
CA ALA A 30 -17.56 -28.99 22.88
C ALA A 30 -16.84 -28.70 21.56
N VAL A 31 -16.67 -27.42 21.24
CA VAL A 31 -15.87 -26.95 20.09
C VAL A 31 -14.66 -26.16 20.57
N GLU A 32 -13.68 -25.88 19.70
CA GLU A 32 -12.45 -25.16 20.05
C GLU A 32 -12.71 -23.89 20.87
N ARG A 33 -13.76 -23.15 20.47
CA ARG A 33 -14.13 -21.85 21.01
C ARG A 33 -15.04 -21.94 22.24
N GLY A 34 -15.01 -23.07 22.92
CA GLY A 34 -15.80 -23.38 24.11
C GLY A 34 -17.09 -24.13 23.81
N ALA A 35 -17.73 -24.65 24.85
CA ALA A 35 -18.98 -25.39 24.73
C ALA A 35 -20.11 -24.50 24.18
N ARG A 36 -20.84 -24.99 23.18
CA ARG A 36 -21.98 -24.32 22.53
C ARG A 36 -23.10 -25.31 22.25
N SER A 37 -24.31 -24.80 22.07
CA SER A 37 -25.48 -25.60 21.69
C SER A 37 -25.75 -25.44 20.20
N PHE A 38 -25.94 -26.56 19.53
CA PHE A 38 -26.35 -26.63 18.13
C PHE A 38 -27.63 -27.43 18.01
N ALA A 39 -28.45 -27.14 17.01
CA ALA A 39 -29.68 -27.86 16.71
C ALA A 39 -29.73 -28.24 15.23
N SER A 40 -30.60 -29.17 14.86
CA SER A 40 -30.88 -29.38 13.43
C SER A 40 -31.45 -28.09 12.83
N ARG A 41 -31.08 -27.82 11.56
CA ARG A 41 -31.33 -26.58 10.81
C ARG A 41 -30.58 -25.35 11.30
N ASP A 42 -29.69 -25.47 12.28
CA ASP A 42 -28.81 -24.36 12.64
C ASP A 42 -27.87 -24.00 11.48
N ARG A 43 -27.60 -22.69 11.35
CA ARG A 43 -26.61 -22.17 10.41
C ARG A 43 -25.23 -22.24 11.04
N VAL A 44 -24.25 -22.77 10.31
CA VAL A 44 -22.89 -22.96 10.79
C VAL A 44 -21.84 -22.50 9.80
N MET A 45 -20.66 -22.17 10.33
CA MET A 45 -19.47 -21.78 9.58
C MET A 45 -18.28 -22.64 10.00
N PHE A 46 -17.61 -23.23 9.01
CA PHE A 46 -16.34 -23.94 9.18
C PHE A 46 -15.20 -22.93 9.36
N LEU A 47 -14.37 -23.11 10.39
CA LEU A 47 -13.30 -22.17 10.75
C LEU A 47 -11.90 -22.63 10.36
N GLN A 48 -11.76 -23.87 9.91
CA GLN A 48 -10.48 -24.46 9.48
C GLN A 48 -10.66 -25.26 8.19
N ASN A 49 -9.66 -25.23 7.33
CA ASN A 49 -9.60 -26.08 6.15
C ASN A 49 -9.43 -27.54 6.58
N GLU A 50 -10.25 -28.42 6.04
CA GLU A 50 -10.08 -29.87 6.20
C GLU A 50 -10.27 -30.54 4.84
N HIS A 51 -9.17 -31.08 4.30
CA HIS A 51 -9.13 -31.62 2.95
C HIS A 51 -9.94 -32.90 2.83
N GLY A 52 -9.96 -33.75 3.87
CA GLY A 52 -10.75 -35.00 3.86
C GLY A 52 -12.27 -34.74 3.80
N LEU A 53 -12.72 -33.65 4.39
CA LEU A 53 -14.12 -33.21 4.37
C LEU A 53 -14.43 -32.29 3.17
N GLY A 54 -13.40 -31.84 2.45
CA GLY A 54 -13.54 -30.87 1.36
C GLY A 54 -14.10 -29.52 1.81
N VAL A 55 -13.91 -29.14 3.08
CA VAL A 55 -14.36 -27.85 3.63
C VAL A 55 -13.20 -26.88 3.73
N LYS A 56 -13.48 -25.60 3.49
CA LYS A 56 -12.51 -24.51 3.62
C LYS A 56 -12.95 -23.60 4.77
N ASN A 57 -12.01 -22.86 5.34
CA ASN A 57 -12.31 -21.81 6.30
C ASN A 57 -13.23 -20.78 5.63
N GLY A 58 -14.37 -20.51 6.26
CA GLY A 58 -15.43 -19.65 5.74
C GLY A 58 -16.54 -20.38 4.99
N THR A 59 -16.43 -21.71 4.77
CA THR A 59 -17.55 -22.48 4.20
C THR A 59 -18.76 -22.38 5.13
N LEU A 60 -19.92 -22.04 4.56
CA LEU A 60 -21.20 -22.01 5.24
C LEU A 60 -22.00 -23.27 4.94
N GLY A 61 -22.83 -23.66 5.90
CA GLY A 61 -23.77 -24.75 5.73
C GLY A 61 -24.86 -24.74 6.78
N THR A 62 -25.81 -25.65 6.61
CA THR A 62 -26.94 -25.85 7.51
C THR A 62 -26.86 -27.25 8.09
N ILE A 63 -26.95 -27.36 9.42
CA ILE A 63 -26.92 -28.65 10.10
C ILE A 63 -28.15 -29.46 9.68
N VAL A 64 -27.92 -30.67 9.18
CA VAL A 64 -28.97 -31.65 8.90
C VAL A 64 -29.27 -32.44 10.17
N GLU A 65 -28.21 -32.92 10.82
CA GLU A 65 -28.29 -33.72 12.04
C GLU A 65 -27.11 -33.40 12.96
N VAL A 66 -27.34 -33.39 14.27
CA VAL A 66 -26.32 -33.15 15.27
C VAL A 66 -26.50 -34.10 16.45
N SER A 67 -25.40 -34.68 16.92
CA SER A 67 -25.30 -35.45 18.15
C SER A 67 -24.07 -34.96 18.94
N PRO A 68 -23.90 -35.40 20.21
CA PRO A 68 -22.70 -35.05 20.98
C PRO A 68 -21.39 -35.59 20.39
N GLN A 69 -21.46 -36.56 19.48
CA GLN A 69 -20.31 -37.26 18.89
C GLN A 69 -20.07 -36.90 17.43
N SER A 70 -21.13 -36.59 16.68
CA SER A 70 -21.04 -36.38 15.23
C SER A 70 -21.98 -35.28 14.78
N MET A 71 -21.64 -34.69 13.64
CA MET A 71 -22.45 -33.65 13.01
C MET A 71 -22.50 -33.89 11.50
N SER A 72 -23.69 -33.71 10.91
CA SER A 72 -23.89 -33.70 9.47
C SER A 72 -24.38 -32.32 9.03
N VAL A 73 -23.67 -31.72 8.08
CA VAL A 73 -23.90 -30.37 7.57
C VAL A 73 -24.09 -30.44 6.07
N ARG A 74 -25.12 -29.77 5.57
CA ARG A 74 -25.30 -29.51 4.15
C ARG A 74 -24.69 -28.17 3.81
N THR A 75 -23.62 -28.16 3.05
CA THR A 75 -22.95 -26.93 2.61
C THR A 75 -23.77 -26.23 1.54
N ASP A 76 -23.55 -24.93 1.37
CA ASP A 76 -24.28 -24.12 0.38
C ASP A 76 -24.03 -24.53 -1.07
N ASP A 77 -22.88 -25.14 -1.33
CA ASP A 77 -22.56 -25.73 -2.64
C ASP A 77 -23.28 -27.07 -2.88
N GLY A 78 -24.17 -27.49 -1.97
CA GLY A 78 -25.04 -28.66 -2.10
C GLY A 78 -24.45 -29.97 -1.60
N ARG A 79 -23.21 -29.97 -1.09
CA ARG A 79 -22.57 -31.19 -0.57
C ARG A 79 -23.07 -31.51 0.84
N SER A 80 -23.09 -32.81 1.17
CA SER A 80 -23.31 -33.29 2.53
C SER A 80 -21.98 -33.67 3.15
N VAL A 81 -21.64 -33.06 4.28
CA VAL A 81 -20.40 -33.27 5.02
C VAL A 81 -20.76 -33.81 6.39
N SER A 82 -20.31 -35.03 6.70
CA SER A 82 -20.50 -35.65 8.01
C SER A 82 -19.15 -35.90 8.65
N PHE A 83 -19.01 -35.56 9.93
CA PHE A 83 -17.76 -35.69 10.67
C PHE A 83 -18.00 -36.01 12.14
N ASP A 84 -16.99 -36.62 12.76
CA ASP A 84 -16.92 -36.82 14.20
C ASP A 84 -16.32 -35.55 14.85
N LEU A 85 -16.94 -35.10 15.93
CA LEU A 85 -16.51 -33.89 16.65
C LEU A 85 -15.15 -34.08 17.34
N LYS A 86 -14.69 -35.32 17.52
CA LYS A 86 -13.32 -35.60 17.98
C LYS A 86 -12.26 -35.29 16.93
N ASP A 87 -12.63 -35.43 15.65
CA ASP A 87 -11.73 -35.29 14.50
C ASP A 87 -11.80 -33.85 13.94
N TYR A 88 -12.96 -33.18 14.10
CA TYR A 88 -13.14 -31.80 13.68
C TYR A 88 -14.07 -31.03 14.63
N ASP A 89 -13.48 -30.07 15.37
CA ASP A 89 -14.17 -29.24 16.37
C ASP A 89 -14.11 -27.72 16.04
N ARG A 90 -13.63 -27.36 14.83
CA ARG A 90 -13.42 -25.98 14.37
C ARG A 90 -14.65 -25.41 13.67
N ILE A 91 -15.77 -25.34 14.39
CA ILE A 91 -17.06 -24.86 13.88
C ILE A 91 -17.69 -23.81 14.80
N ASP A 92 -18.44 -22.87 14.22
CA ASP A 92 -19.14 -21.80 14.93
C ASP A 92 -20.52 -21.53 14.28
N HIS A 93 -21.37 -20.76 14.94
CA HIS A 93 -22.62 -20.32 14.32
C HIS A 93 -22.34 -19.41 13.12
N GLY A 94 -23.09 -19.63 12.04
CA GLY A 94 -22.90 -19.00 10.73
C GLY A 94 -23.96 -17.95 10.38
N TYR A 95 -24.74 -17.45 11.34
CA TYR A 95 -25.77 -16.43 11.09
C TYR A 95 -25.17 -15.05 10.82
N ALA A 96 -24.06 -14.72 11.48
CA ALA A 96 -23.33 -13.48 11.30
C ALA A 96 -21.83 -13.73 11.25
N ALA A 97 -21.13 -12.97 10.41
CA ALA A 97 -19.67 -13.04 10.28
C ALA A 97 -19.09 -11.63 10.11
N THR A 98 -17.80 -11.48 10.43
CA THR A 98 -17.10 -10.22 10.12
C THR A 98 -16.86 -10.10 8.61
N ILE A 99 -16.79 -8.86 8.11
CA ILE A 99 -16.49 -8.56 6.70
C ILE A 99 -15.19 -9.25 6.23
N HIS A 100 -14.19 -9.33 7.10
CA HIS A 100 -12.91 -9.99 6.81
C HIS A 100 -13.06 -11.51 6.61
N LYS A 101 -13.99 -12.15 7.32
CA LYS A 101 -14.29 -13.59 7.17
C LYS A 101 -15.19 -13.87 5.97
N ALA A 102 -15.96 -12.87 5.52
CA ALA A 102 -16.80 -12.94 4.33
C ALA A 102 -16.05 -12.69 3.01
N GLN A 103 -14.74 -12.39 3.07
CA GLN A 103 -13.98 -12.03 1.87
C GLN A 103 -13.87 -13.22 0.92
N GLY A 104 -14.33 -13.04 -0.32
CA GLY A 104 -14.33 -14.10 -1.34
C GLY A 104 -15.54 -15.05 -1.28
N MET A 105 -16.47 -14.82 -0.35
CA MET A 105 -17.76 -15.50 -0.33
C MET A 105 -18.76 -14.77 -1.23
N THR A 106 -19.62 -15.52 -1.91
CA THR A 106 -20.79 -15.03 -2.63
C THR A 106 -22.02 -15.64 -1.99
N VAL A 107 -23.02 -14.81 -1.69
CA VAL A 107 -24.28 -15.22 -1.09
C VAL A 107 -25.43 -14.61 -1.88
N ASP A 108 -26.62 -15.20 -1.86
CA ASP A 108 -27.75 -14.68 -2.64
C ASP A 108 -28.23 -13.32 -2.10
N ARG A 109 -28.41 -13.24 -0.77
CA ARG A 109 -28.72 -11.98 -0.07
C ARG A 109 -27.76 -11.69 1.07
N THR A 110 -27.41 -10.42 1.25
CA THR A 110 -26.54 -9.97 2.35
C THR A 110 -27.24 -8.91 3.20
N HIS A 111 -27.16 -9.04 4.52
CA HIS A 111 -27.48 -7.94 5.44
C HIS A 111 -26.18 -7.41 6.04
N VAL A 112 -25.88 -6.13 5.81
CA VAL A 112 -24.65 -5.48 6.29
C VAL A 112 -25.00 -4.54 7.42
N LEU A 113 -24.37 -4.71 8.59
CA LEU A 113 -24.44 -3.72 9.67
C LEU A 113 -23.25 -2.76 9.54
N ALA A 114 -23.54 -1.53 9.14
CA ALA A 114 -22.56 -0.46 9.11
C ALA A 114 -22.14 -0.07 10.53
N THR A 115 -20.83 0.10 10.73
CA THR A 115 -20.28 0.62 11.99
C THR A 115 -19.31 1.76 11.69
N PRO A 116 -19.10 2.73 12.61
CA PRO A 116 -18.21 3.88 12.39
C PRO A 116 -16.76 3.50 12.05
N GLY A 117 -16.35 2.26 12.35
CA GLY A 117 -15.03 1.72 12.03
C GLY A 117 -14.82 1.35 10.55
N MET A 118 -15.87 1.37 9.73
CA MET A 118 -15.81 1.07 8.30
C MET A 118 -15.12 2.18 7.49
N ASP A 119 -14.75 1.81 6.27
CA ASP A 119 -14.04 2.62 5.29
C ASP A 119 -14.43 2.16 3.86
N ALA A 120 -13.88 2.81 2.84
CA ALA A 120 -14.17 2.49 1.44
C ALA A 120 -13.93 1.02 1.09
N HIS A 121 -12.87 0.42 1.63
CA HIS A 121 -12.52 -0.96 1.33
C HIS A 121 -13.48 -1.96 1.98
N SER A 122 -13.71 -1.83 3.28
CA SER A 122 -14.65 -2.68 4.01
C SER A 122 -16.09 -2.52 3.52
N SER A 123 -16.48 -1.31 3.11
CA SER A 123 -17.78 -1.04 2.48
C SER A 123 -17.91 -1.74 1.14
N TYR A 124 -16.92 -1.59 0.25
CA TYR A 124 -16.90 -2.28 -1.03
C TYR A 124 -16.98 -3.80 -0.84
N VAL A 125 -16.17 -4.34 0.06
CA VAL A 125 -16.16 -5.77 0.34
C VAL A 125 -17.51 -6.24 0.87
N ALA A 126 -18.12 -5.56 1.84
CA ALA A 126 -19.39 -6.00 2.42
C ALA A 126 -20.57 -5.87 1.44
N LEU A 127 -20.63 -4.76 0.70
CA LEU A 127 -21.75 -4.45 -0.18
C LEU A 127 -21.73 -5.27 -1.47
N SER A 128 -20.59 -5.82 -1.90
CA SER A 128 -20.45 -6.56 -3.16
C SER A 128 -20.58 -8.09 -3.05
N ARG A 129 -20.99 -8.64 -1.90
CA ARG A 129 -21.08 -10.11 -1.71
C ARG A 129 -22.39 -10.74 -2.18
N HIS A 130 -23.41 -9.93 -2.44
CA HIS A 130 -24.73 -10.41 -2.81
C HIS A 130 -24.86 -10.69 -4.32
N ARG A 131 -25.68 -11.66 -4.69
CA ARG A 131 -26.11 -11.89 -6.07
C ARG A 131 -27.43 -11.17 -6.38
N ASP A 132 -28.39 -11.26 -5.47
CA ASP A 132 -29.77 -10.85 -5.73
C ASP A 132 -30.14 -9.53 -5.04
N GLY A 133 -29.65 -9.28 -3.82
CA GLY A 133 -29.87 -8.00 -3.13
C GLY A 133 -29.13 -7.85 -1.81
N MET A 134 -28.97 -6.60 -1.36
CA MET A 134 -28.45 -6.28 -0.03
C MET A 134 -29.31 -5.30 0.75
N ASP A 135 -29.33 -5.48 2.07
CA ASP A 135 -29.84 -4.48 3.00
C ASP A 135 -28.70 -3.94 3.86
N LEU A 136 -28.57 -2.62 3.88
CA LEU A 136 -27.61 -1.91 4.72
C LEU A 136 -28.31 -1.36 5.96
N HIS A 137 -27.93 -1.85 7.13
CA HIS A 137 -28.42 -1.45 8.44
C HIS A 137 -27.39 -0.54 9.11
N TYR A 138 -27.84 0.50 9.81
CA TYR A 138 -26.96 1.37 10.58
C TYR A 138 -27.68 1.91 11.81
N GLY A 139 -26.95 2.07 12.91
CA GLY A 139 -27.49 2.70 14.11
C GLY A 139 -27.68 4.20 13.89
N HIS A 140 -28.84 4.74 14.26
CA HIS A 140 -29.07 6.18 14.22
C HIS A 140 -28.08 6.91 15.15
N ASP A 141 -27.72 6.33 16.29
CA ASP A 141 -26.77 6.93 17.23
C ASP A 141 -25.34 7.01 16.68
N ASP A 142 -24.96 6.06 15.82
CA ASP A 142 -23.61 5.98 15.22
C ASP A 142 -23.42 6.94 14.05
N PHE A 143 -24.48 7.14 13.25
CA PHE A 143 -24.39 7.86 11.99
C PHE A 143 -25.29 9.11 11.92
N ALA A 144 -26.26 9.30 12.79
CA ALA A 144 -27.25 10.39 12.78
C ALA A 144 -28.08 10.59 11.49
N GLY A 145 -27.66 10.01 10.35
CA GLY A 145 -28.29 10.15 9.04
C GLY A 145 -27.41 9.64 7.88
N GLN A 146 -27.97 9.64 6.68
CA GLN A 146 -27.36 9.07 5.48
C GLN A 146 -26.08 9.81 5.03
N ASP A 147 -25.97 11.12 5.25
CA ASP A 147 -24.81 11.91 4.81
C ASP A 147 -23.52 11.52 5.55
N ARG A 148 -23.62 11.27 6.86
CA ARG A 148 -22.48 10.85 7.68
C ARG A 148 -22.13 9.39 7.41
N LEU A 149 -23.13 8.55 7.13
CA LEU A 149 -22.93 7.19 6.65
C LEU A 149 -22.11 7.19 5.36
N ALA A 150 -22.56 7.92 4.34
CA ALA A 150 -21.86 8.04 3.07
C ALA A 150 -20.42 8.51 3.26
N ARG A 151 -20.19 9.54 4.09
CA ARG A 151 -18.85 10.08 4.38
C ARG A 151 -17.92 9.07 5.04
N ILE A 152 -18.41 8.27 5.98
CA ILE A 152 -17.61 7.24 6.66
C ILE A 152 -17.30 6.09 5.71
N LEU A 153 -18.32 5.61 4.99
CA LEU A 153 -18.17 4.50 4.04
C LEU A 153 -17.33 4.89 2.82
N SER A 154 -17.25 6.17 2.44
CA SER A 154 -16.41 6.65 1.34
C SER A 154 -14.97 6.97 1.77
N ARG A 155 -14.64 6.91 3.06
CA ARG A 155 -13.31 7.28 3.54
C ARG A 155 -12.29 6.28 3.02
N ASP A 156 -11.34 6.76 2.22
CA ASP A 156 -10.19 5.96 1.84
C ASP A 156 -9.22 5.89 3.02
N ARG A 157 -9.04 4.69 3.55
CA ARG A 157 -8.03 4.39 4.55
C ARG A 157 -6.89 3.70 3.81
N ALA A 158 -6.08 4.50 3.12
CA ALA A 158 -4.76 4.06 2.71
C ALA A 158 -4.09 3.46 3.96
N LYS A 159 -3.49 2.28 3.83
CA LYS A 159 -2.88 1.57 4.97
C LYS A 159 -1.83 2.50 5.60
N ASP A 160 -2.18 3.16 6.70
CA ASP A 160 -1.22 3.93 7.49
C ASP A 160 -0.04 3.01 7.81
N MET A 161 1.14 3.37 7.32
CA MET A 161 2.37 2.68 7.65
C MET A 161 2.72 3.06 9.09
N ALA A 162 3.16 2.09 9.89
CA ALA A 162 3.58 2.34 11.28
C ALA A 162 4.71 3.39 11.42
N SER A 163 5.35 3.77 10.31
CA SER A 163 6.37 4.83 10.22
C SER A 163 5.86 6.26 10.32
N ASP A 164 4.54 6.49 10.19
CA ASP A 164 3.98 7.85 10.23
C ASP A 164 3.71 8.36 11.67
N TYR A 165 4.06 7.56 12.69
CA TYR A 165 3.72 7.79 14.11
C TYR A 165 4.84 8.34 15.00
N GLU A 166 5.89 8.96 14.47
CA GLU A 166 6.95 9.48 15.35
C GLU A 166 6.62 10.80 16.09
N GLN A 167 5.48 11.45 15.82
CA GLN A 167 5.17 12.73 16.47
C GLN A 167 3.68 12.95 16.76
N ILE A 168 3.02 12.12 17.58
CA ILE A 168 1.78 12.51 18.28
C ILE A 168 1.62 11.65 19.56
N ASP A 169 1.21 12.28 20.65
CA ASP A 169 0.96 11.68 21.98
C ASP A 169 0.06 10.42 21.89
N PRO A 170 0.60 9.21 22.15
CA PRO A 170 -0.08 7.92 21.89
C PRO A 170 -1.39 7.72 22.66
N ALA A 171 -1.58 8.41 23.79
CA ALA A 171 -2.70 8.15 24.69
C ALA A 171 -4.01 8.81 24.23
N ARG A 172 -3.94 9.95 23.52
CA ARG A 172 -5.14 10.70 23.09
C ARG A 172 -5.77 10.13 21.83
N ASP A 173 -4.94 9.71 20.88
CA ASP A 173 -5.41 9.23 19.57
C ASP A 173 -5.94 7.78 19.64
N TYR A 174 -5.43 6.97 20.58
CA TYR A 174 -5.95 5.63 20.86
C TYR A 174 -7.40 5.64 21.38
N ALA A 175 -7.78 6.65 22.16
CA ALA A 175 -9.13 6.83 22.69
C ALA A 175 -10.13 7.36 21.64
N GLU A 176 -9.70 8.33 20.81
CA GLU A 176 -10.52 8.90 19.75
C GLU A 176 -10.78 7.90 18.60
N ARG A 177 -9.82 7.04 18.25
CA ARG A 177 -9.97 6.01 17.19
C ARG A 177 -10.86 4.83 17.56
N ARG A 178 -11.21 4.68 18.85
CA ARG A 178 -12.10 3.64 19.39
C ARG A 178 -13.47 4.18 19.83
N GLY A 179 -13.73 5.49 19.68
CA GLY A 179 -15.00 6.10 20.04
C GLY A 179 -15.28 6.18 21.54
N ILE A 180 -14.24 6.25 22.38
CA ILE A 180 -14.43 6.49 23.82
C ILE A 180 -14.41 8.01 24.04
N THR A 181 -15.57 8.65 23.96
CA THR A 181 -15.74 10.05 24.39
C THR A 181 -15.62 10.15 25.91
N VAL A 182 -14.39 10.36 26.41
CA VAL A 182 -14.14 10.66 27.83
C VAL A 182 -14.66 12.07 28.21
N ARG A 183 -15.14 12.88 27.27
CA ARG A 183 -15.53 14.28 27.55
C ARG A 183 -16.98 14.58 27.94
N ASP A 184 -17.90 13.62 27.89
CA ASP A 184 -19.27 13.86 28.39
C ASP A 184 -19.56 13.18 29.74
N ARG A 185 -18.78 12.16 30.15
CA ARG A 185 -18.98 11.46 31.43
C ARG A 185 -18.14 11.99 32.59
N VAL A 186 -17.02 12.68 32.32
CA VAL A 186 -16.17 13.28 33.36
C VAL A 186 -16.73 14.63 33.83
N ALA A 187 -17.38 15.40 32.96
CA ALA A 187 -18.04 16.65 33.38
C ALA A 187 -19.23 16.39 34.34
N GLU A 188 -19.91 15.24 34.19
CA GLU A 188 -21.00 14.82 35.07
C GLU A 188 -20.51 14.21 36.40
N ILE A 189 -19.39 13.49 36.38
CA ILE A 189 -18.77 12.90 37.58
C ILE A 189 -18.02 13.96 38.40
N VAL A 190 -17.33 14.91 37.76
CA VAL A 190 -16.64 16.02 38.45
C VAL A 190 -17.64 17.01 39.06
N ARG A 191 -18.82 17.19 38.46
CA ARG A 191 -19.94 17.93 39.08
C ARG A 191 -20.52 17.26 40.32
N LYS A 192 -20.31 15.94 40.50
CA LYS A 192 -20.82 15.16 41.65
C LYS A 192 -19.80 14.93 42.77
N VAL A 193 -18.51 15.23 42.58
CA VAL A 193 -17.44 14.77 43.50
C VAL A 193 -16.56 15.90 44.10
N VAL A 194 -16.75 17.19 43.78
CA VAL A 194 -15.96 18.28 44.39
C VAL A 194 -16.86 19.32 45.10
N PRO A 195 -16.66 19.62 46.41
CA PRO A 195 -17.43 20.63 47.14
C PRO A 195 -17.19 22.06 46.62
N GLU A 196 -18.17 22.95 46.80
CA GLU A 196 -18.26 24.33 46.26
C GLU A 196 -17.11 25.34 46.56
N LYS A 197 -16.01 24.94 47.19
CA LYS A 197 -15.03 25.91 47.76
C LYS A 197 -13.79 26.24 46.95
N VAL A 198 -13.70 25.88 45.66
CA VAL A 198 -12.55 26.29 44.82
C VAL A 198 -13.03 26.90 43.50
N ARG A 199 -13.67 28.07 43.59
CA ARG A 199 -14.10 28.88 42.43
C ARG A 199 -13.37 30.22 42.32
N GLY A 200 -12.23 30.39 42.99
CA GLY A 200 -11.61 31.71 43.18
C GLY A 200 -10.15 31.84 42.72
N MET A 201 -9.72 31.20 41.63
CA MET A 201 -8.30 31.26 41.25
C MET A 201 -8.00 31.53 39.77
N PHE A 202 -9.00 31.88 38.96
CA PHE A 202 -8.80 32.29 37.57
C PHE A 202 -9.52 33.61 37.24
N ASP A 203 -9.40 34.57 38.16
CA ASP A 203 -9.72 35.96 37.87
C ASP A 203 -8.40 36.71 37.66
N GLY A 204 -8.11 37.04 36.41
CA GLY A 204 -6.95 37.86 36.04
C GLY A 204 -5.84 37.10 35.33
N LEU A 205 -5.88 37.11 33.99
CA LEU A 205 -4.72 37.45 33.16
C LEU A 205 -5.20 37.80 31.75
N ARG A 206 -5.19 39.11 31.49
CA ARG A 206 -5.55 39.79 30.24
C ARG A 206 -4.46 39.62 29.18
N LEU A 207 -4.89 39.57 27.91
CA LEU A 207 -4.06 39.89 26.75
C LEU A 207 -3.64 41.38 26.78
N PRO A 208 -2.50 41.76 26.17
CA PRO A 208 -2.32 43.11 25.66
C PRO A 208 -2.60 43.17 24.15
N ALA A 209 -3.48 44.10 23.82
CA ALA A 209 -3.61 44.76 22.52
C ALA A 209 -2.97 46.16 22.60
N ASP A 210 -2.87 46.81 21.43
CA ASP A 210 -2.39 48.17 21.13
C ASP A 210 -0.87 48.41 21.24
N GLY A 211 -0.21 49.16 20.36
CA GLY A 211 -0.63 50.02 19.26
C GLY A 211 0.44 51.11 19.07
N GLY A 212 0.61 51.63 17.85
CA GLY A 212 1.12 52.98 17.64
C GLY A 212 2.56 53.19 17.13
N GLN A 213 2.61 53.90 16.00
CA GLN A 213 3.58 54.95 15.60
C GLN A 213 4.81 54.64 14.74
N ARG A 214 4.69 55.13 13.49
CA ARG A 214 5.71 55.59 12.53
C ARG A 214 6.35 56.90 13.04
N PRO A 215 7.60 57.23 12.65
CA PRO A 215 7.83 58.14 11.51
C PRO A 215 8.99 57.67 10.61
N GLU A 216 8.91 57.72 9.27
CA GLU A 216 9.28 58.82 8.35
C GLU A 216 10.76 59.29 8.33
N ARG A 217 11.24 59.52 7.08
CA ARG A 217 12.51 60.12 6.61
C ARG A 217 13.76 59.21 6.62
N ALA A 218 14.65 59.22 5.64
CA ALA A 218 14.75 59.93 4.36
C ALA A 218 15.84 59.24 3.51
N VAL A 219 15.69 59.38 2.19
CA VAL A 219 16.68 59.09 1.15
C VAL A 219 17.85 60.10 1.28
N PRO A 220 19.07 59.72 0.86
CA PRO A 220 19.75 60.58 -0.10
C PRO A 220 20.44 59.80 -1.24
N THR A 221 20.07 60.16 -2.47
CA THR A 221 20.99 60.20 -3.62
C THR A 221 21.76 61.52 -3.57
N PRO A 222 22.98 61.56 -4.11
CA PRO A 222 23.21 62.17 -5.44
C PRO A 222 24.06 61.23 -6.32
N GLY A 223 23.87 61.10 -7.65
CA GLY A 223 24.17 62.10 -8.69
C GLY A 223 25.66 62.45 -8.68
N VAL A 224 26.50 62.38 -9.71
CA VAL A 224 26.38 62.49 -11.17
C VAL A 224 27.75 62.08 -11.79
N GLY A 225 27.78 61.68 -13.07
CA GLY A 225 28.99 61.70 -13.94
C GLY A 225 29.26 60.38 -14.68
N GLU A 226 28.59 60.07 -15.78
CA GLU A 226 28.93 60.43 -17.17
C GLU A 226 30.35 60.07 -17.66
N ALA A 227 30.37 59.26 -18.73
CA ALA A 227 31.17 59.40 -19.96
C ALA A 227 31.98 58.15 -20.40
N GLN A 228 31.46 57.51 -21.45
CA GLN A 228 32.11 57.18 -22.74
C GLN A 228 33.60 56.81 -22.70
N GLY A 229 34.01 55.60 -23.08
CA GLY A 229 34.13 55.19 -24.49
C GLY A 229 35.54 54.65 -24.77
N PRO A 230 35.77 53.91 -25.87
CA PRO A 230 36.63 52.72 -25.89
C PRO A 230 37.97 52.91 -26.64
N VAL A 231 38.99 52.06 -26.37
CA VAL A 231 40.18 51.94 -27.23
C VAL A 231 40.74 50.49 -27.29
N ARG A 232 40.57 49.88 -28.48
CA ARG A 232 41.47 49.08 -29.33
C ARG A 232 42.66 48.27 -28.74
N GLU A 233 42.62 46.97 -29.04
CA GLU A 233 43.50 46.20 -29.97
C GLU A 233 45.04 46.26 -29.83
N SER A 234 45.66 45.08 -29.65
CA SER A 234 46.83 44.53 -30.39
C SER A 234 47.38 43.31 -29.62
N ALA A 235 47.31 42.08 -30.14
CA ALA A 235 48.16 41.46 -31.16
C ALA A 235 49.65 41.35 -30.77
N ALA A 236 50.07 40.16 -30.35
CA ALA A 236 51.46 39.71 -30.47
C ALA A 236 51.50 38.18 -30.61
N ALA A 237 51.60 37.73 -31.87
CA ALA A 237 51.94 36.38 -32.24
C ALA A 237 53.43 36.13 -31.99
N LYS A 238 53.77 34.95 -31.45
CA LYS A 238 55.11 34.38 -31.53
C LYS A 238 55.00 32.91 -31.95
N VAL A 239 55.17 32.69 -33.25
CA VAL A 239 55.30 31.37 -33.90
C VAL A 239 56.78 30.98 -33.92
N ARG A 240 57.06 29.71 -33.60
CA ARG A 240 58.18 28.82 -34.01
C ARG A 240 58.25 27.71 -32.95
N ARG A 241 58.15 26.41 -33.23
CA ARG A 241 58.56 25.62 -34.40
C ARG A 241 57.60 24.47 -34.66
N THR A 242 57.53 24.16 -35.93
CA THR A 242 56.98 22.97 -36.58
C THR A 242 57.64 21.68 -36.08
N THR A 243 56.83 20.71 -35.71
CA THR A 243 57.10 19.29 -35.95
C THR A 243 55.86 18.72 -36.60
N ASP A 244 55.95 18.47 -37.90
CA ASP A 244 55.04 17.64 -38.64
C ASP A 244 55.04 16.23 -38.05
N ALA A 245 53.95 15.88 -37.39
CA ALA A 245 53.42 14.53 -37.38
C ALA A 245 51.91 14.71 -37.45
N PRO A 246 51.19 14.03 -38.36
CA PRO A 246 49.74 14.01 -38.26
C PRO A 246 49.44 13.19 -37.01
N GLU A 247 49.24 13.87 -35.88
CA GLU A 247 48.48 13.28 -34.79
C GLU A 247 47.14 12.94 -35.41
N ARG A 248 46.98 11.66 -35.73
CA ARG A 248 45.71 11.02 -35.93
C ARG A 248 44.87 11.46 -34.74
N ALA A 249 44.04 12.49 -34.94
CA ALA A 249 42.82 12.66 -34.20
C ALA A 249 42.14 11.31 -34.35
N VAL A 250 42.30 10.46 -33.34
CA VAL A 250 41.48 9.28 -33.16
C VAL A 250 40.10 9.88 -33.15
N ALA A 251 39.37 9.73 -34.27
CA ALA A 251 38.03 10.22 -34.41
C ALA A 251 37.30 9.68 -33.18
N ALA A 252 37.05 10.55 -32.20
CA ALA A 252 36.33 10.19 -31.01
C ALA A 252 35.00 9.69 -31.55
N ASP A 253 34.77 8.39 -31.41
CA ASP A 253 33.59 7.72 -31.88
C ASP A 253 32.39 8.63 -31.58
N PRO A 254 31.67 9.15 -32.59
CA PRO A 254 30.60 10.12 -32.39
C PRO A 254 29.56 9.59 -31.39
N GLU A 255 29.42 8.26 -31.28
CA GLU A 255 28.61 7.60 -30.28
C GLU A 255 29.19 7.69 -28.86
N ALA A 256 30.50 7.59 -28.68
CA ALA A 256 31.17 7.82 -27.40
C ALA A 256 31.03 9.27 -26.90
N ALA A 257 31.14 10.25 -27.80
CA ALA A 257 30.91 11.65 -27.48
C ALA A 257 29.46 11.90 -27.04
N LEU A 258 28.49 11.29 -27.72
CA LEU A 258 27.08 11.37 -27.36
C LEU A 258 26.78 10.71 -26.01
N ARG A 259 27.37 9.53 -25.73
CA ARG A 259 27.26 8.84 -24.44
C ARG A 259 27.80 9.70 -23.29
N LYS A 260 28.95 10.34 -23.49
CA LYS A 260 29.53 11.27 -22.52
C LYS A 260 28.62 12.49 -22.30
N ALA A 261 28.11 13.10 -23.38
CA ALA A 261 27.20 14.25 -23.29
C ALA A 261 25.91 13.92 -22.52
N ARG A 262 25.32 12.74 -22.75
CA ARG A 262 24.15 12.24 -21.99
C ARG A 262 24.46 12.07 -20.51
N THR A 263 25.65 11.54 -20.20
CA THR A 263 26.07 11.32 -18.81
C THR A 263 26.33 12.65 -18.10
N ASP A 264 27.01 13.60 -18.77
CA ASP A 264 27.27 14.93 -18.24
C ASP A 264 25.95 15.71 -18.00
N ALA A 265 24.97 15.55 -18.88
CA ALA A 265 23.64 16.14 -18.71
C ALA A 265 22.88 15.54 -17.51
N LEU A 266 22.93 14.21 -17.34
CA LEU A 266 22.36 13.53 -16.17
C LEU A 266 22.98 14.05 -14.86
N ILE A 267 24.31 14.15 -14.79
CA ILE A 267 25.02 14.65 -13.59
C ILE A 267 24.62 16.10 -13.29
N ARG A 268 24.57 16.97 -14.31
CA ARG A 268 24.19 18.38 -14.14
C ARG A 268 22.77 18.54 -13.63
N HIS A 269 21.84 17.75 -14.18
CA HIS A 269 20.43 17.73 -13.74
C HIS A 269 20.30 17.18 -12.32
N ALA A 270 20.98 16.07 -12.01
CA ALA A 270 20.99 15.48 -10.68
C ALA A 270 21.49 16.43 -9.59
N ARG A 271 22.55 17.21 -9.87
CA ARG A 271 23.06 18.25 -8.94
C ARG A 271 22.03 19.35 -8.69
N ALA A 272 21.31 19.79 -9.72
CA ALA A 272 20.29 20.82 -9.57
C ALA A 272 19.10 20.33 -8.72
N VAL A 273 18.70 19.06 -8.88
CA VAL A 273 17.64 18.43 -8.09
C VAL A 273 18.09 18.20 -6.64
N ASP A 274 19.29 17.65 -6.43
CA ASP A 274 19.84 17.38 -5.08
C ASP A 274 20.01 18.67 -4.27
N ALA A 275 20.40 19.78 -4.92
CA ALA A 275 20.48 21.09 -4.27
C ALA A 275 19.11 21.63 -3.83
N ILE A 276 18.04 21.28 -4.56
CA ILE A 276 16.66 21.62 -4.18
C ILE A 276 16.20 20.75 -3.02
N PHE A 277 16.37 19.43 -3.11
CA PHE A 277 16.00 18.51 -2.02
C PHE A 277 16.75 18.84 -0.73
N SER A 278 18.05 19.09 -0.80
CA SER A 278 18.85 19.46 0.37
C SER A 278 18.39 20.78 1.01
N ALA A 279 17.90 21.74 0.21
CA ALA A 279 17.37 23.00 0.73
C ALA A 279 15.98 22.83 1.38
N GLU A 280 15.14 21.95 0.82
CA GLU A 280 13.83 21.60 1.38
C GLU A 280 13.98 20.80 2.69
N ASP A 281 14.90 19.83 2.74
CA ASP A 281 15.22 19.06 3.94
C ASP A 281 15.73 19.95 5.08
N ALA A 282 16.45 21.04 4.75
CA ALA A 282 16.90 22.04 5.71
C ALA A 282 15.81 23.03 6.14
N GLY A 283 14.54 22.81 5.75
CA GLY A 283 13.41 23.70 6.05
C GLY A 283 13.41 25.01 5.25
N GLY A 284 14.27 25.12 4.24
CA GLY A 284 14.39 26.28 3.36
C GLY A 284 13.39 26.26 2.20
N LYS A 285 13.02 27.45 1.71
CA LYS A 285 12.22 27.58 0.47
C LYS A 285 13.13 27.55 -0.76
N ARG A 286 12.62 26.98 -1.86
CA ARG A 286 13.31 26.96 -3.16
C ARG A 286 13.70 28.38 -3.61
N SER A 287 14.99 28.62 -3.81
CA SER A 287 15.50 29.90 -4.30
C SER A 287 15.20 30.09 -5.79
N PRO A 288 14.93 31.32 -6.28
CA PRO A 288 14.81 31.62 -7.70
C PRO A 288 16.03 31.17 -8.53
N ASP A 289 17.24 31.23 -7.97
CA ASP A 289 18.46 30.78 -8.64
C ASP A 289 18.49 29.25 -8.82
N GLN A 290 18.03 28.50 -7.82
CA GLN A 290 17.91 27.04 -7.90
C GLN A 290 16.88 26.62 -8.96
N MET A 291 15.75 27.33 -9.05
CA MET A 291 14.73 27.07 -10.08
C MET A 291 15.25 27.35 -11.49
N ARG A 292 16.04 28.42 -11.69
CA ARG A 292 16.70 28.71 -12.98
C ARG A 292 17.68 27.62 -13.36
N LYS A 293 18.59 27.22 -12.44
CA LYS A 293 19.56 26.15 -12.65
C LYS A 293 18.90 24.82 -13.02
N LEU A 294 17.79 24.45 -12.35
CA LEU A 294 17.03 23.26 -12.70
C LEU A 294 16.39 23.38 -14.09
N SER A 295 15.79 24.52 -14.43
CA SER A 295 15.22 24.76 -15.75
C SER A 295 16.27 24.63 -16.87
N ASP A 296 17.46 25.20 -16.67
CA ASP A 296 18.54 25.13 -17.65
C ASP A 296 19.08 23.70 -17.79
N ALA A 297 19.21 22.98 -16.67
CA ALA A 297 19.60 21.57 -16.69
C ALA A 297 18.56 20.69 -17.40
N ARG A 298 17.26 20.93 -17.20
CA ARG A 298 16.17 20.23 -17.93
C ARG A 298 16.27 20.46 -19.44
N LYS A 299 16.45 21.70 -19.87
CA LYS A 299 16.62 22.04 -21.30
C LYS A 299 17.83 21.35 -21.91
N ALA A 300 18.99 21.41 -21.23
CA ALA A 300 20.21 20.75 -21.69
C ALA A 300 20.06 19.23 -21.77
N PHE A 301 19.33 18.62 -20.82
CA PHE A 301 19.10 17.18 -20.80
C PHE A 301 18.14 16.74 -21.92
N GLU A 302 17.05 17.49 -22.15
CA GLU A 302 16.12 17.24 -23.26
C GLU A 302 16.85 17.23 -24.62
N GLY A 303 17.79 18.15 -24.83
CA GLY A 303 18.55 18.25 -26.08
C GLY A 303 19.45 17.05 -26.42
N VAL A 304 19.93 16.32 -25.41
CA VAL A 304 20.80 15.12 -25.60
C VAL A 304 20.05 13.79 -25.45
N ARG A 305 18.89 13.84 -24.79
CA ARG A 305 18.01 12.71 -24.56
C ARG A 305 16.56 13.21 -24.43
N PRO A 306 15.72 13.00 -25.46
CA PRO A 306 14.31 13.34 -25.40
C PRO A 306 13.63 12.71 -24.17
N HIS A 307 12.85 13.50 -23.44
CA HIS A 307 12.20 13.15 -22.18
C HIS A 307 13.12 12.68 -21.04
N GLY A 308 14.45 12.77 -21.19
CA GLY A 308 15.42 12.21 -20.24
C GLY A 308 15.31 12.81 -18.84
N TRP A 309 15.02 14.12 -18.73
CA TRP A 309 14.83 14.77 -17.43
C TRP A 309 13.52 14.34 -16.75
N ARG A 310 12.46 14.06 -17.51
CA ARG A 310 11.18 13.58 -16.94
C ARG A 310 11.35 12.19 -16.35
N ASP A 311 12.01 11.31 -17.09
CA ASP A 311 12.32 9.95 -16.66
C ASP A 311 13.25 9.97 -15.43
N ALA A 312 14.23 10.88 -15.39
CA ALA A 312 15.11 11.07 -14.24
C ALA A 312 14.36 11.54 -12.99
N GLU A 313 13.49 12.54 -13.12
CA GLU A 313 12.71 13.09 -12.00
C GLU A 313 11.71 12.09 -11.46
N ALA A 314 11.05 11.30 -12.33
CA ALA A 314 10.18 10.20 -11.90
C ALA A 314 10.96 9.18 -11.05
N ALA A 315 12.19 8.86 -11.43
CA ALA A 315 13.06 7.99 -10.64
C ALA A 315 13.49 8.64 -9.31
N TYR A 316 13.81 9.94 -9.29
CA TYR A 316 14.22 10.66 -8.09
C TYR A 316 13.10 10.82 -7.07
N VAL A 317 11.85 10.96 -7.51
CA VAL A 317 10.69 10.99 -6.60
C VAL A 317 10.54 9.65 -5.86
N LYS A 318 10.76 8.52 -6.55
CA LYS A 318 10.70 7.18 -5.94
C LYS A 318 11.88 6.91 -5.01
N GLU A 319 13.07 7.35 -5.40
CA GLU A 319 14.28 7.18 -4.62
C GLU A 319 15.15 8.46 -4.65
N PRO A 320 14.98 9.37 -3.67
CA PRO A 320 15.69 10.67 -3.65
C PRO A 320 17.22 10.55 -3.63
N GLY A 321 17.75 9.47 -3.05
CA GLY A 321 19.19 9.20 -2.99
C GLY A 321 19.87 9.09 -4.36
N LEU A 322 19.12 8.75 -5.41
CA LEU A 322 19.64 8.66 -6.78
C LEU A 322 20.12 10.01 -7.32
N ALA A 323 19.48 11.12 -6.93
CA ALA A 323 19.89 12.46 -7.35
C ALA A 323 21.24 12.83 -6.73
N ARG A 324 21.43 12.56 -5.44
CA ARG A 324 22.69 12.79 -4.73
C ARG A 324 23.84 11.97 -5.30
N GLU A 325 23.61 10.67 -5.50
CA GLU A 325 24.62 9.76 -6.06
C GLU A 325 25.03 10.18 -7.48
N ALA A 326 24.04 10.44 -8.36
CA ALA A 326 24.31 10.85 -9.72
C ALA A 326 24.98 12.24 -9.78
N GLY A 327 24.60 13.17 -8.91
CA GLY A 327 25.23 14.48 -8.81
C GLY A 327 26.69 14.41 -8.37
N ALA A 328 27.03 13.43 -7.52
CA ALA A 328 28.40 13.10 -7.11
C ALA A 328 29.19 12.31 -8.18
N GLY A 329 28.58 11.98 -9.33
CA GLY A 329 29.22 11.25 -10.43
C GLY A 329 29.00 9.72 -10.41
N LYS A 330 28.30 9.18 -9.41
CA LYS A 330 27.92 7.76 -9.37
C LYS A 330 26.64 7.52 -10.18
N VAL A 331 26.78 7.50 -11.50
CA VAL A 331 25.64 7.51 -12.43
C VAL A 331 24.99 6.15 -12.70
N ASN A 332 25.68 5.03 -12.44
CA ASN A 332 25.22 3.70 -12.88
C ASN A 332 23.83 3.31 -12.35
N ARG A 333 23.54 3.65 -11.10
CA ARG A 333 22.25 3.34 -10.48
C ARG A 333 21.13 4.21 -11.04
N ALA A 334 21.39 5.51 -11.18
CA ALA A 334 20.47 6.45 -11.79
C ALA A 334 20.20 6.14 -13.27
N ILE A 335 21.20 5.69 -14.03
CA ILE A 335 21.03 5.28 -15.44
C ILE A 335 20.06 4.09 -15.54
N ARG A 336 20.20 3.08 -14.66
CA ARG A 336 19.28 1.93 -14.64
C ARG A 336 17.85 2.33 -14.28
N ALA A 337 17.69 3.16 -13.25
CA ALA A 337 16.37 3.67 -12.86
C ALA A 337 15.73 4.49 -13.98
N LEU A 338 16.52 5.35 -14.64
CA LEU A 338 16.07 6.17 -15.74
C LEU A 338 15.70 5.33 -16.98
N GLN A 339 16.46 4.26 -17.28
CA GLN A 339 16.06 3.30 -18.32
C GLN A 339 14.71 2.66 -18.01
N LEU A 340 14.45 2.30 -16.75
CA LEU A 340 13.16 1.74 -16.34
C LEU A 340 12.01 2.75 -16.56
N GLU A 341 12.20 4.01 -16.19
CA GLU A 341 11.20 5.07 -16.42
C GLU A 341 10.99 5.36 -17.91
N THR A 342 12.07 5.35 -18.72
CA THR A 342 11.96 5.45 -20.17
C THR A 342 11.10 4.31 -20.73
N GLU A 343 11.32 3.08 -20.26
CA GLU A 343 10.57 1.91 -20.71
C GLU A 343 9.09 1.98 -20.32
N ILE A 344 8.80 2.43 -19.09
CA ILE A 344 7.43 2.69 -18.62
C ILE A 344 6.74 3.70 -19.53
N ARG A 345 7.43 4.75 -19.96
CA ARG A 345 6.86 5.81 -20.78
C ARG A 345 6.70 5.42 -22.25
N THR A 346 7.66 4.72 -22.85
CA THR A 346 7.69 4.50 -24.31
C THR A 346 6.84 3.33 -24.77
N ASP A 347 6.85 2.21 -24.03
CA ASP A 347 6.09 1.02 -24.39
C ASP A 347 5.86 0.15 -23.14
N PRO A 348 4.78 0.44 -22.39
CA PRO A 348 4.42 -0.35 -21.23
C PRO A 348 4.25 -1.85 -21.58
N GLY A 349 3.82 -2.17 -22.81
CA GLY A 349 3.61 -3.54 -23.29
C GLY A 349 4.91 -4.35 -23.37
N ARG A 350 5.96 -3.77 -23.99
CA ARG A 350 7.29 -4.39 -24.08
C ARG A 350 7.92 -4.69 -22.72
N ARG A 351 7.67 -3.85 -21.72
CA ARG A 351 8.15 -4.07 -20.36
C ARG A 351 7.51 -5.32 -19.76
N ALA A 352 6.21 -5.47 -19.94
CA ALA A 352 5.50 -6.67 -19.56
C ALA A 352 5.95 -7.89 -20.41
N ASP A 353 6.31 -7.72 -21.68
CA ASP A 353 6.79 -8.83 -22.52
C ASP A 353 8.15 -9.37 -22.04
N ARG A 354 9.10 -8.49 -21.71
CA ARG A 354 10.39 -8.90 -21.12
C ARG A 354 10.24 -9.54 -19.75
N PHE A 355 9.28 -9.09 -18.95
CA PHE A 355 8.96 -9.75 -17.68
C PHE A 355 8.52 -11.19 -17.91
N VAL A 356 7.55 -11.40 -18.82
CA VAL A 356 7.06 -12.73 -19.21
C VAL A 356 8.19 -13.60 -19.76
N GLU A 357 9.02 -13.06 -20.66
CA GLU A 357 10.14 -13.78 -21.26
C GLU A 357 11.16 -14.25 -20.21
N ARG A 358 11.55 -13.36 -19.30
CA ARG A 358 12.47 -13.70 -18.20
C ARG A 358 11.85 -14.73 -17.27
N TRP A 359 10.56 -14.56 -16.96
CA TRP A 359 9.82 -15.50 -16.11
C TRP A 359 9.81 -16.91 -16.71
N GLN A 360 9.42 -17.04 -17.98
CA GLN A 360 9.40 -18.33 -18.69
C GLN A 360 10.79 -18.97 -18.84
N LYS A 361 11.85 -18.15 -18.94
CA LYS A 361 13.22 -18.64 -18.98
C LYS A 361 13.64 -19.26 -17.64
N LEU A 362 13.33 -18.58 -16.53
CA LEU A 362 13.61 -19.07 -15.18
C LEU A 362 12.75 -20.28 -14.82
N ASP A 363 11.47 -20.29 -15.20
CA ASP A 363 10.58 -21.43 -14.96
C ASP A 363 11.11 -22.70 -15.64
N ARG A 364 11.43 -22.62 -16.94
CA ARG A 364 12.06 -23.73 -17.68
C ARG A 364 13.41 -24.15 -17.11
N ALA A 365 14.21 -23.20 -16.62
CA ALA A 365 15.48 -23.52 -15.96
C ALA A 365 15.25 -24.27 -14.65
N SER A 366 14.29 -23.84 -13.83
CA SER A 366 13.95 -24.47 -12.56
C SER A 366 13.46 -25.91 -12.75
N GLN A 367 12.63 -26.16 -13.77
CA GLN A 367 12.13 -27.50 -14.10
C GLN A 367 13.27 -28.44 -14.51
N ARG A 368 14.21 -27.97 -15.35
CA ARG A 368 15.40 -28.75 -15.74
C ARG A 368 16.31 -29.04 -14.55
N GLN A 369 16.56 -28.05 -13.69
CA GLN A 369 17.40 -28.20 -12.48
C GLN A 369 16.78 -29.20 -11.50
N TYR A 370 15.46 -29.14 -11.30
CA TYR A 370 14.74 -30.11 -10.47
C TYR A 370 14.84 -31.53 -11.01
N GLN A 371 14.65 -31.72 -12.33
CA GLN A 371 14.80 -33.03 -12.98
C GLN A 371 16.22 -33.58 -12.92
N ALA A 372 17.23 -32.71 -12.98
CA ALA A 372 18.64 -33.07 -12.86
C ALA A 372 19.10 -33.34 -11.41
N GLY A 373 18.24 -33.07 -10.41
CA GLY A 373 18.60 -33.19 -8.99
C GLY A 373 19.48 -32.06 -8.46
N ASP A 374 19.69 -30.99 -9.23
CA ASP A 374 20.47 -29.82 -8.81
C ASP A 374 19.62 -28.89 -7.94
N MET A 375 19.52 -29.24 -6.66
CA MET A 375 18.70 -28.53 -5.69
C MET A 375 19.28 -27.15 -5.30
N ALA A 376 20.58 -26.92 -5.50
CA ALA A 376 21.22 -25.64 -5.18
C ALA A 376 20.83 -24.58 -6.21
N ASP A 377 21.03 -24.90 -7.50
CA ASP A 377 20.66 -24.02 -8.60
C ASP A 377 19.14 -23.87 -8.71
N TYR A 378 18.38 -24.94 -8.44
CA TYR A 378 16.91 -24.88 -8.36
C TYR A 378 16.44 -23.83 -7.34
N LYS A 379 16.98 -23.85 -6.11
CA LYS A 379 16.63 -22.89 -5.06
C LYS A 379 17.02 -21.47 -5.45
N ALA A 380 18.19 -21.27 -6.07
CA ALA A 380 18.63 -19.96 -6.54
C ALA A 380 17.70 -19.40 -7.64
N THR A 381 17.34 -20.23 -8.63
CA THR A 381 16.40 -19.86 -9.70
C THR A 381 15.02 -19.54 -9.14
N ARG A 382 14.50 -20.35 -8.21
CA ARG A 382 13.23 -20.08 -7.52
C ARG A 382 13.29 -18.78 -6.72
N SER A 383 14.37 -18.51 -5.98
CA SER A 383 14.54 -17.23 -5.27
C SER A 383 14.49 -16.04 -6.23
N ALA A 384 15.16 -16.12 -7.38
CA ALA A 384 15.15 -15.07 -8.40
C ALA A 384 13.75 -14.86 -9.01
N MET A 385 12.94 -15.91 -9.15
CA MET A 385 11.52 -15.79 -9.53
C MET A 385 10.69 -15.15 -8.41
N GLY A 386 10.96 -15.48 -7.14
CA GLY A 386 10.30 -14.87 -5.99
C GLY A 386 10.56 -13.36 -5.92
N ASP A 387 11.79 -12.93 -6.19
CA ASP A 387 12.14 -11.50 -6.25
C ASP A 387 11.47 -10.78 -7.43
N MET A 388 11.27 -11.45 -8.57
CA MET A 388 10.45 -10.91 -9.67
C MET A 388 8.99 -10.77 -9.28
N ALA A 389 8.42 -11.73 -8.57
CA ALA A 389 7.03 -11.65 -8.13
C ALA A 389 6.84 -10.50 -7.12
N LYS A 390 7.78 -10.34 -6.18
CA LYS A 390 7.79 -9.22 -5.21
C LYS A 390 7.97 -7.86 -5.88
N SER A 391 8.68 -7.76 -7.00
CA SER A 391 8.86 -6.48 -7.68
C SER A 391 7.55 -5.92 -8.26
N LEU A 392 6.55 -6.79 -8.53
CA LEU A 392 5.21 -6.38 -8.96
C LEU A 392 4.43 -5.63 -7.87
N GLU A 393 4.69 -5.92 -6.59
CA GLU A 393 4.05 -5.18 -5.48
C GLU A 393 4.46 -3.70 -5.46
N ARG A 394 5.64 -3.41 -6.00
CA ARG A 394 6.20 -2.06 -6.11
C ARG A 394 5.85 -1.40 -7.45
N ASP A 395 5.18 -2.12 -8.35
CA ASP A 395 4.85 -1.64 -9.69
C ASP A 395 3.43 -2.03 -10.13
N PRO A 396 2.40 -1.30 -9.65
CA PRO A 396 1.00 -1.59 -9.97
C PRO A 396 0.67 -1.47 -11.47
N GLN A 397 1.40 -0.63 -12.20
CA GLN A 397 1.20 -0.46 -13.64
C GLN A 397 1.66 -1.70 -14.41
N LEU A 398 2.84 -2.23 -14.09
CA LEU A 398 3.32 -3.49 -14.67
C LEU A 398 2.41 -4.67 -14.29
N GLU A 399 1.92 -4.70 -13.04
CA GLU A 399 0.97 -5.71 -12.58
C GLU A 399 -0.32 -5.71 -13.41
N SER A 400 -0.88 -4.53 -13.68
CA SER A 400 -2.08 -4.37 -14.50
C SER A 400 -1.86 -4.81 -15.95
N LEU A 401 -0.68 -4.57 -16.51
CA LEU A 401 -0.35 -4.96 -17.89
C LEU A 401 -0.15 -6.48 -18.01
N LEU A 402 0.41 -7.10 -16.98
CA LEU A 402 0.59 -8.55 -16.90
C LEU A 402 -0.70 -9.30 -16.57
N ALA A 403 -1.75 -8.63 -16.05
CA ALA A 403 -3.03 -9.24 -15.74
C ALA A 403 -3.70 -9.89 -16.96
N ASN A 404 -3.47 -9.36 -18.17
CA ASN A 404 -3.96 -9.93 -19.43
C ASN A 404 -3.05 -11.06 -19.97
N ARG A 405 -1.95 -11.38 -19.29
CA ARG A 405 -0.93 -12.36 -19.70
C ARG A 405 -0.76 -13.50 -18.67
N LYS A 406 -1.75 -13.73 -17.81
CA LYS A 406 -1.74 -14.77 -16.76
C LYS A 406 -1.39 -16.16 -17.26
N ALA A 407 -1.95 -16.57 -18.41
CA ALA A 407 -1.66 -17.86 -19.03
C ALA A 407 -0.17 -18.02 -19.39
N ALA A 408 0.48 -16.95 -19.88
CA ALA A 408 1.91 -16.96 -20.22
C ALA A 408 2.84 -17.05 -18.99
N LEU A 409 2.31 -16.77 -17.80
CA LEU A 409 3.00 -16.84 -16.51
C LEU A 409 2.72 -18.16 -15.76
N GLY A 410 1.92 -19.06 -16.35
CA GLY A 410 1.52 -20.33 -15.74
C GLY A 410 0.53 -20.16 -14.58
N ILE A 411 -0.28 -19.10 -14.61
CA ILE A 411 -1.33 -18.86 -13.61
C ILE A 411 -2.67 -19.26 -14.23
N ASP A 412 -3.38 -20.18 -13.58
CA ASP A 412 -4.72 -20.57 -13.99
C ASP A 412 -5.76 -19.50 -13.62
N MET A 413 -6.83 -19.38 -14.41
CA MET A 413 -7.64 -18.15 -14.55
C MET A 413 -8.41 -17.65 -13.30
N GLU A 414 -8.33 -18.29 -12.14
CA GLU A 414 -9.20 -18.02 -10.98
C GLU A 414 -8.48 -17.59 -9.69
N ALA A 415 -7.33 -16.94 -9.78
CA ALA A 415 -6.76 -16.28 -8.60
C ALA A 415 -7.39 -14.88 -8.43
N GLY A 416 -8.37 -14.73 -7.55
CA GLY A 416 -8.85 -13.44 -7.02
C GLY A 416 -7.81 -12.66 -6.19
N ARG A 417 -6.52 -12.94 -6.41
CA ARG A 417 -5.36 -12.38 -5.71
C ARG A 417 -4.61 -11.43 -6.64
N ARG A 418 -3.81 -10.54 -6.04
CA ARG A 418 -2.79 -9.76 -6.76
C ARG A 418 -1.87 -10.69 -7.54
N LEU A 419 -1.47 -10.30 -8.74
CA LEU A 419 -0.74 -11.14 -9.68
C LEU A 419 0.61 -11.57 -9.10
N GLY A 420 1.31 -10.69 -8.39
CA GLY A 420 2.56 -11.03 -7.69
C GLY A 420 2.36 -12.14 -6.64
N ALA A 421 1.26 -12.08 -5.88
CA ALA A 421 0.92 -13.11 -4.90
C ALA A 421 0.44 -14.42 -5.56
N ALA A 422 -0.27 -14.34 -6.70
CA ALA A 422 -0.66 -15.50 -7.48
C ALA A 422 0.56 -16.22 -8.05
N LEU A 423 1.53 -15.47 -8.58
CA LEU A 423 2.82 -15.98 -9.08
C LEU A 423 3.65 -16.63 -7.98
N ALA A 424 3.73 -15.99 -6.81
CA ALA A 424 4.50 -16.53 -5.69
C ALA A 424 3.90 -17.85 -5.19
N LEU A 425 2.57 -17.95 -5.14
CA LEU A 425 1.88 -19.14 -4.68
C LEU A 425 1.90 -20.29 -5.69
N SER A 426 1.56 -20.02 -6.97
CA SER A 426 1.48 -21.07 -8.00
C SER A 426 2.81 -21.76 -8.24
N HIS A 427 3.91 -21.09 -7.92
CA HIS A 427 5.27 -21.58 -8.11
C HIS A 427 5.98 -21.97 -6.80
N GLY A 428 5.27 -22.00 -5.66
CA GLY A 428 5.82 -22.42 -4.36
C GLY A 428 6.93 -21.51 -3.82
N LEU A 429 6.94 -20.24 -4.23
CA LEU A 429 7.98 -19.25 -3.93
C LEU A 429 7.79 -18.56 -2.57
N ASP A 430 6.66 -18.79 -1.91
CA ASP A 430 6.27 -18.12 -0.65
C ASP A 430 6.75 -18.88 0.62
N LEU A 431 7.69 -19.81 0.50
CA LEU A 431 8.25 -20.58 1.62
C LEU A 431 9.34 -19.82 2.41
N GLY A 432 9.23 -18.49 2.49
CA GLY A 432 10.33 -17.59 2.87
C GLY A 432 10.09 -16.68 4.07
N LYS A 433 9.54 -17.18 5.18
CA LYS A 433 9.83 -16.66 6.54
C LYS A 433 9.90 -17.85 7.50
N GLY A 434 11.11 -18.13 7.99
CA GLY A 434 11.45 -19.32 8.75
C GLY A 434 10.58 -19.57 9.98
N ARG A 435 9.97 -20.75 10.04
CA ARG A 435 9.79 -21.46 11.30
C ARG A 435 11.09 -22.19 11.57
N GLY A 436 11.89 -21.65 12.49
CA GLY A 436 12.97 -22.40 13.12
C GLY A 436 12.34 -23.59 13.83
N ILE A 437 12.49 -24.77 13.22
CA ILE A 437 12.31 -26.05 13.89
C ILE A 437 13.58 -26.25 14.70
N GLY A 438 13.49 -25.99 16.00
CA GLY A 438 14.42 -26.56 16.96
C GLY A 438 14.17 -28.06 17.03
N ILE A 439 15.23 -28.82 16.77
CA ILE A 439 15.34 -30.23 17.20
C ILE A 439 15.37 -30.25 18.73
#